data_AF-A0A7Y8WZ25-F1
#
_entry.id   AF-A0A7Y8WZ25-F1
#
_cell.length_a   1.000
_cell.length_b   1.000
_cell.length_c   1.000
_cell.angle_alpha   90.00
_cell.angle_beta   90.00
_cell.angle_gamma   90.00
#
_symmetry.space_group_name_H-M   'P 1'
#
loop_
_entity.id
_entity.type
_entity.pdbx_description
1 polymer ?
#
loop_
_entity_poly.entity_id
_entity_poly.type
_entity_poly.pdbx_seq_one_letter_code
_entity_poly.pdbx_strand_id
1 'polypeptide(L)' 'MGEAVGDFLAHFPAEEYPHLVEFAREHVMRPGYDHAAEFDYGLDLVLDGLERRLAG' A
#
# COMPACT_ATOMS: atom_id res chain seq x y z
N MET A 1 -0.45 -13.41 8.03
CA MET A 1 -0.49 -12.45 6.90
C MET A 1 0.76 -12.50 6.03
N GLY A 2 1.99 -12.60 6.58
CA GLY A 2 3.21 -12.63 5.76
C GLY A 2 3.26 -13.75 4.71
N GLU A 3 2.74 -14.93 5.01
CA GLU A 3 2.68 -16.05 4.04
C GLU A 3 1.81 -15.72 2.81
N ALA A 4 0.63 -15.13 3.01
CA ALA A 4 -0.28 -14.74 1.93
C ALA A 4 0.29 -13.64 1.01
N VAL A 5 1.08 -12.71 1.56
CA VAL A 5 1.76 -11.67 0.75
C VAL A 5 2.95 -12.28 0.01
N GLY A 6 3.63 -13.28 0.59
CA GLY A 6 4.76 -13.97 -0.05
C GLY A 6 4.31 -14.76 -1.28
N ASP A 7 3.20 -15.49 -1.14
CA ASP A 7 2.54 -16.18 -2.25
C ASP A 7 2.02 -15.19 -3.28
N PHE A 8 1.43 -14.06 -2.87
CA PHE A 8 0.99 -13.01 -3.79
C PHE A 8 2.16 -12.48 -4.64
N LEU A 9 3.30 -12.15 -4.02
CA LEU A 9 4.50 -11.68 -4.73
C LEU A 9 5.12 -12.73 -5.65
N ALA A 10 4.96 -14.02 -5.37
CA ALA A 10 5.42 -15.08 -6.28
C ALA A 10 4.70 -15.04 -7.64
N HIS A 11 3.53 -14.39 -7.73
CA HIS A 11 2.80 -14.18 -8.98
C HIS A 11 3.20 -12.88 -9.72
N PHE A 12 4.01 -12.00 -9.10
CA PHE A 12 4.50 -10.77 -9.72
C PHE A 12 6.01 -10.86 -9.96
N PRO A 13 6.45 -11.15 -11.20
CA PRO A 13 7.86 -11.19 -11.51
C PRO A 13 8.49 -9.81 -11.27
N ALA A 14 9.60 -9.77 -10.53
CA ALA A 14 10.31 -8.54 -10.20
C ALA A 14 10.88 -7.82 -11.44
N GLU A 15 11.04 -8.55 -12.55
CA GLU A 15 11.48 -8.03 -13.85
C GLU A 15 10.42 -7.14 -14.51
N GLU A 16 9.14 -7.39 -14.21
CA GLU A 16 8.00 -6.65 -14.76
C GLU A 16 7.47 -5.61 -13.77
N TYR A 17 7.56 -5.89 -12.46
CA TYR A 17 7.06 -5.02 -11.39
C TYR A 17 8.12 -4.73 -10.31
N PRO A 18 9.27 -4.13 -10.65
CA PRO A 18 10.39 -3.96 -9.73
C PRO A 18 10.01 -3.17 -8.47
N HIS A 19 9.28 -2.07 -8.62
CA HIS A 19 8.87 -1.21 -7.51
C HIS A 19 7.80 -1.84 -6.61
N LEU A 20 6.95 -2.72 -7.15
CA LEU A 20 5.94 -3.42 -6.36
C LEU A 20 6.61 -4.44 -5.42
N VAL A 21 7.57 -5.19 -5.96
CA VAL A 21 8.33 -6.18 -5.20
C VAL A 21 9.20 -5.50 -4.13
N GLU A 22 9.82 -4.37 -4.47
CA GLU A 22 10.55 -3.52 -3.52
C GLU A 22 9.64 -3.04 -2.38
N PHE A 23 8.52 -2.39 -2.71
CA PHE A 23 7.56 -1.90 -1.71
C PHE A 23 7.07 -3.00 -0.76
N ALA A 24 6.70 -4.15 -1.32
CA ALA A 24 6.18 -5.23 -0.51
C ALA A 24 7.25 -5.84 0.41
N ARG A 25 8.51 -5.96 -0.05
CA ARG A 25 9.62 -6.44 0.79
C ARG A 25 10.01 -5.42 1.87
N GLU A 26 10.10 -4.14 1.50
CA GLU A 26 10.65 -3.10 2.36
C GLU A 26 9.65 -2.43 3.30
N HIS A 27 8.35 -2.56 3.04
CA HIS A 27 7.32 -1.94 3.86
C HIS A 27 6.32 -2.97 4.38
N VAL A 28 5.66 -3.71 3.49
CA VAL A 28 4.55 -4.60 3.85
C VAL A 28 4.98 -5.80 4.69
N MET A 29 6.14 -6.39 4.36
CA MET A 29 6.63 -7.62 5.02
C MET A 29 7.45 -7.35 6.30
N ARG A 30 7.64 -6.08 6.68
CA ARG A 30 8.42 -5.77 7.89
C ARG A 30 7.63 -6.06 9.15
N PRO A 31 8.25 -6.67 10.17
CA PRO A 31 7.62 -6.84 11.46
C PRO A 31 7.20 -5.49 12.04
N GLY A 32 5.95 -5.38 12.50
CA GLY A 32 5.40 -4.14 13.08
C GLY A 32 4.85 -3.14 12.05
N TYR A 33 4.78 -3.51 10.76
CA TYR A 33 4.00 -2.75 9.79
C TYR A 33 2.50 -2.83 10.13
N ASP A 34 1.89 -1.67 10.32
CA ASP A 34 0.47 -1.54 10.62
C ASP A 34 -0.25 -0.97 9.40
N HIS A 35 -0.95 -1.85 8.67
CA HIS A 35 -1.79 -1.45 7.54
C HIS A 35 -2.89 -0.45 7.94
N ALA A 36 -3.37 -0.49 9.20
CA ALA A 36 -4.41 0.42 9.66
C ALA A 36 -3.87 1.85 9.82
N ALA A 37 -2.58 2.04 10.11
CA ALA A 37 -1.96 3.35 10.22
C ALA A 37 -1.97 4.13 8.89
N GLU A 38 -2.02 3.44 7.76
CA GLU A 38 -2.12 4.08 6.43
C GLU A 38 -3.55 4.46 6.05
N PHE A 39 -4.54 3.85 6.69
CA PHE A 39 -5.95 4.05 6.35
C PHE A 39 -6.41 5.48 6.64
N ASP A 40 -6.09 6.01 7.83
CA ASP A 40 -6.51 7.34 8.26
C ASP A 40 -5.94 8.41 7.30
N TYR A 41 -4.64 8.31 6.98
CA TYR A 41 -3.99 9.22 6.03
C TYR A 41 -4.63 9.17 4.64
N GLY A 42 -4.91 7.96 4.12
CA GLY A 42 -5.55 7.79 2.82
C GLY A 42 -6.98 8.35 2.80
N LEU A 43 -7.73 8.17 3.89
CA LEU A 43 -9.08 8.69 4.04
C LEU A 43 -9.07 10.22 4.05
N ASP A 44 -8.19 10.84 4.85
CA ASP A 44 -8.03 12.30 4.90
C ASP A 44 -7.73 12.87 3.51
N LEU A 45 -6.78 12.25 2.78
CA LEU A 45 -6.43 12.69 1.42
C LEU A 45 -7.62 12.67 0.45
N VAL A 46 -8.47 11.64 0.53
CA VAL A 46 -9.67 11.51 -0.30
C VAL A 46 -10.71 12.56 0.08
N LEU A 47 -10.99 12.72 1.37
CA LEU A 47 -11.98 13.68 1.88
C LEU A 47 -11.58 15.11 1.53
N ASP A 48 -10.31 15.48 1.72
CA ASP A 48 -9.74 16.76 1.32
C ASP A 48 -9.91 17.01 -0.19
N GLY A 49 -9.70 15.99 -1.01
CA GLY A 49 -9.89 16.06 -2.46
C GLY A 49 -11.34 16.30 -2.86
N LEU A 50 -12.28 15.65 -2.17
CA LEU A 50 -13.71 15.84 -2.38
C LEU A 50 -14.16 17.24 -1.94
N GLU A 51 -13.70 17.71 -0.78
CA GLU A 51 -14.02 19.05 -0.27
C GLU A 51 -13.56 20.14 -1.27
N ARG A 52 -12.30 20.07 -1.74
CA ARG A 52 -11.79 21.01 -2.75
C ARG A 52 -12.61 21.03 -4.04
N ARG A 53 -13.16 19.87 -4.43
CA ARG A 53 -13.95 19.74 -5.67
C ARG A 53 -15.39 20.21 -5.51
N LEU A 54 -15.94 20.16 -4.30
CA LEU A 54 -17.30 20.61 -3.98
C LEU A 54 -17.35 22.08 -3.55
N ALA A 55 -16.23 22.65 -3.10
CA ALA A 55 -16.09 24.05 -2.73
C ALA A 55 -15.86 25.00 -3.93
N GLY A 56 -15.73 24.46 -5.15
CA GLY A 56 -15.66 25.21 -6.41
C GLY A 56 -17.00 25.22 -7.15
#